data_AF-A0A967LYQ1-F1
#
_entry.id   AF-A0A967LYQ1-F1
#
_cell.length_a   1.000
_cell.length_b   1.000
_cell.length_c   1.000
_cell.angle_alpha   90.00
_cell.angle_beta   90.00
_cell.angle_gamma   90.00
#
_symmetry.space_group_name_H-M   'P 1'
#
loop_
_entity.id
_entity.type
_entity.pdbx_description
1 polymer ?
#
loop_
_entity_poly.entity_id
_entity_poly.type
_entity_poly.pdbx_seq_one_letter_code
_entity_poly.pdbx_strand_id
1 'polypeptide(L)' 'MLESLDPVLLARIQFAFTVSFHILFPAFTIGLASWLAVVEWRWLKTGNDIYKEIYRMWVKIFAVTFGMGVVSGVV' A
#
# COMPACT_ATOMS: atom_id res chain seq x y z
N MET A 1 7.99 29.86 23.99
CA MET A 1 7.43 29.84 22.62
C MET A 1 6.66 28.56 22.29
N LEU A 2 7.01 27.39 22.85
CA LEU A 2 6.24 26.14 22.68
C LEU A 2 5.24 25.83 23.81
N GLU A 3 5.25 26.59 24.91
CA GLU A 3 4.40 26.35 26.09
C GLU A 3 2.90 26.62 25.88
N SER A 4 2.49 27.17 24.73
CA SER A 4 1.11 27.57 24.45
C SER A 4 0.43 26.81 23.30
N LEU A 5 1.00 25.70 22.83
CA LEU A 5 0.35 24.89 21.79
C LEU A 5 -0.64 23.92 22.42
N ASP A 6 -1.90 23.97 21.98
CA ASP A 6 -2.95 23.05 22.43
C ASP A 6 -2.60 21.60 22.04
N PRO A 7 -2.42 20.68 23.02
CA PRO A 7 -2.11 19.28 22.75
C PRO A 7 -3.15 18.57 21.87
N VAL A 8 -4.43 18.98 21.96
CA VAL A 8 -5.50 18.36 21.16
C VAL A 8 -5.33 18.73 19.69
N LEU A 9 -5.06 20.00 19.41
CA LEU A 9 -4.76 20.45 18.05
C LEU A 9 -3.51 19.73 17.49
N LEU A 10 -2.44 19.62 18.27
CA LEU A 10 -1.22 18.92 17.84
C LEU A 10 -1.49 17.44 17.54
N ALA A 11 -2.25 16.74 18.38
CA ALA A 11 -2.62 15.35 18.17
C ALA A 11 -3.44 15.16 16.88
N ARG A 12 -4.35 16.09 16.56
CA ARG A 12 -5.13 16.05 15.31
C ARG A 12 -4.25 16.24 14.08
N ILE A 13 -3.30 17.17 14.13
CA ILE A 13 -2.36 17.42 13.02
C ILE A 13 -1.46 16.21 12.82
N GLN A 14 -0.91 15.64 13.89
CA GLN A 14 -0.10 14.43 13.84
C GLN A 14 -0.90 13.27 13.24
N PHE A 15 -2.12 13.02 13.73
CA PHE A 15 -2.97 11.96 13.20
C PHE A 15 -3.32 12.18 11.73
N ALA A 16 -3.72 13.41 11.35
CA ALA A 16 -4.04 13.76 9.98
C ALA A 16 -2.85 13.54 9.03
N PHE A 17 -1.64 13.88 9.47
CA PHE A 17 -0.42 13.60 8.73
C PHE A 17 -0.22 12.09 8.56
N THR A 18 -0.19 11.32 9.65
CA THR A 18 0.05 9.87 9.59
C THR A 18 -0.98 9.14 8.73
N VAL A 19 -2.28 9.40 8.93
CA VAL A 19 -3.35 8.70 8.19
C VAL A 19 -3.35 9.08 6.70
N SER A 20 -3.00 10.33 6.35
CA SER A 20 -2.96 10.77 4.95
C SER A 20 -1.85 10.06 4.16
N PHE A 21 -0.71 9.77 4.77
CA PHE A 21 0.33 8.96 4.14
C PHE A 21 -0.03 7.47 4.17
N HIS A 22 -0.54 6.97 5.29
CA HIS A 22 -0.86 5.56 5.45
C HIS A 22 -1.88 5.11 4.40
N ILE A 23 -2.99 5.83 4.18
CA ILE A 23 -4.09 5.38 3.33
C ILE A 23 -3.70 5.11 1.87
N LEU A 24 -2.65 5.75 1.37
CA LEU A 24 -2.17 5.57 0.00
C LEU A 24 -1.71 4.13 -0.25
N PHE A 25 -1.05 3.50 0.72
CA PHE A 25 -0.49 2.17 0.55
C PHE A 25 -1.57 1.06 0.55
N PRO A 26 -2.50 0.96 1.52
CA PRO A 26 -3.60 0.01 1.48
C PRO A 26 -4.51 0.20 0.27
N ALA A 27 -4.87 1.43 -0.08
CA ALA A 27 -5.74 1.69 -1.23
C ALA A 27 -5.13 1.15 -2.54
N PHE A 28 -3.82 1.38 -2.73
CA PHE A 28 -3.10 0.85 -3.90
C PHE A 28 -2.93 -0.67 -3.84
N THR A 29 -2.52 -1.21 -2.70
CA THR A 29 -2.21 -2.65 -2.55
C THR A 29 -3.45 -3.54 -2.61
N ILE A 30 -4.63 -3.11 -2.15
CA ILE A 30 -5.89 -3.87 -2.29
C ILE A 30 -6.25 -4.05 -3.77
N GLY A 31 -6.16 -2.97 -4.56
CA GLY A 31 -6.39 -3.03 -6.01
C GLY A 31 -5.35 -3.90 -6.71
N LEU A 32 -4.08 -3.71 -6.37
CA LEU A 32 -2.97 -4.45 -6.99
C LEU A 32 -3.00 -5.95 -6.64
N ALA A 33 -3.38 -6.33 -5.43
CA ALA A 33 -3.57 -7.73 -5.03
C ALA A 33 -4.64 -8.42 -5.88
N SER A 34 -5.77 -7.75 -6.08
CA SER A 34 -6.87 -8.25 -6.93
C SER A 34 -6.43 -8.40 -8.38
N TRP A 35 -5.68 -7.42 -8.91
CA TRP A 35 -5.07 -7.49 -10.23
C TRP A 35 -4.08 -8.67 -10.35
N LEU A 36 -3.22 -8.87 -9.34
CA LEU A 36 -2.19 -9.91 -9.33
C LEU A 36 -2.83 -11.30 -9.37
N ALA A 37 -3.92 -11.47 -8.62
CA ALA A 37 -4.71 -12.70 -8.63
C ALA A 37 -5.28 -13.01 -10.03
N VAL A 38 -5.81 -12.00 -10.73
CA VAL A 38 -6.35 -12.18 -12.08
C VAL A 38 -5.26 -12.56 -13.09
N VAL A 39 -4.10 -11.92 -13.02
CA VAL A 39 -3.00 -12.21 -13.96
C VAL A 39 -2.39 -13.58 -13.71
N GLU A 40 -2.20 -13.96 -12.45
CA GLU A 40 -1.73 -15.31 -12.11
C GLU A 40 -2.74 -16.37 -12.59
N TRP A 41 -4.05 -16.14 -12.36
CA TRP A 41 -5.09 -17.02 -12.88
C TRP A 41 -5.06 -17.15 -14.41
N ARG A 42 -4.82 -16.04 -15.13
CA ARG A 42 -4.69 -16.06 -16.60
C ARG A 42 -3.48 -16.87 -17.04
N TRP A 43 -2.34 -16.76 -16.35
CA TRP A 43 -1.17 -17.59 -16.63
C TRP A 43 -1.50 -19.07 -16.42
N LEU A 44 -2.05 -19.45 -15.25
CA LEU A 44 -2.40 -20.83 -14.93
C LEU A 44 -3.41 -21.44 -15.93
N LYS A 45 -4.36 -20.63 -16.43
CA LYS A 45 -5.37 -21.09 -17.38
C LYS A 45 -4.84 -21.22 -18.82
N THR A 46 -3.92 -20.36 -19.24
CA THR A 46 -3.53 -20.24 -20.66
C THR A 46 -2.12 -20.76 -20.96
N GLY A 47 -1.25 -20.89 -19.95
CA GLY A 47 0.16 -21.19 -20.14
C GLY A 47 0.96 -20.07 -20.82
N ASN A 48 0.36 -18.89 -21.06
CA ASN A 48 1.05 -17.79 -21.73
C ASN A 48 1.99 -17.05 -20.76
N ASP A 49 3.29 -17.14 -21.02
CA ASP A 49 4.35 -16.59 -20.16
C ASP A 49 4.31 -15.06 -20.02
N ILE A 50 3.66 -14.32 -20.94
CA ILE A 50 3.47 -12.88 -20.81
C ILE A 50 2.79 -12.54 -19.47
N TYR A 51 1.77 -13.30 -19.08
CA TYR A 51 1.08 -13.06 -17.80
C TYR A 51 2.02 -13.27 -16.60
N LYS A 52 2.89 -14.27 -16.66
CA LYS A 52 3.88 -14.56 -15.62
C LYS A 52 4.94 -13.46 -15.51
N GLU A 53 5.39 -12.91 -16.63
CA GLU A 53 6.33 -11.79 -16.65
C GLU A 53 5.72 -10.54 -16.02
N ILE A 54 4.48 -10.22 -16.39
CA ILE A 54 3.77 -9.08 -15.81
C ILE A 54 3.57 -9.30 -14.30
N TYR A 55 3.13 -10.49 -13.86
CA TYR A 55 3.02 -10.82 -12.44
C TYR A 55 4.34 -10.61 -11.69
N ARG A 56 5.46 -11.13 -12.22
CA ARG A 56 6.79 -11.03 -11.60
C ARG A 56 7.29 -9.60 -11.43
N MET A 57 6.90 -8.68 -12.32
CA MET A 57 7.20 -7.26 -12.18
C MET A 57 6.37 -6.64 -11.06
N TRP A 58 5.05 -6.82 -11.11
CA TRP A 58 4.13 -6.16 -10.19
C TRP A 58 4.16 -6.72 -8.77
N VAL A 59 4.47 -8.00 -8.57
CA VAL A 59 4.57 -8.61 -7.23
C VAL A 59 5.69 -7.97 -6.39
N LYS A 60 6.78 -7.51 -7.03
CA LYS A 60 7.87 -6.79 -6.35
C LYS A 60 7.40 -5.41 -5.87
N ILE A 61 6.69 -4.68 -6.72
CA ILE A 61 6.11 -3.37 -6.38
C ILE A 61 5.06 -3.53 -5.27
N PHE A 62 4.23 -4.56 -5.37
CA PHE A 62 3.27 -4.93 -4.33
C PHE A 62 3.98 -5.20 -3.00
N ALA A 63 5.04 -5.99 -2.97
CA ALA A 63 5.76 -6.31 -1.74
C ALA A 63 6.34 -5.06 -1.06
N VAL A 64 6.95 -4.14 -1.82
CA VAL A 64 7.49 -2.90 -1.28
C VAL A 64 6.39 -1.99 -0.73
N THR A 65 5.33 -1.78 -1.50
CA THR A 65 4.22 -0.90 -1.09
C THR A 65 3.41 -1.49 0.06
N PHE A 66 3.23 -2.81 0.09
CA PHE A 66 2.62 -3.53 1.21
C PHE A 66 3.45 -3.38 2.49
N GLY A 67 4.77 -3.58 2.41
CA GLY A 67 5.67 -3.37 3.55
C GLY A 67 5.59 -1.94 4.12
N MET A 68 5.61 -0.93 3.25
CA MET A 68 5.42 0.47 3.66
C MET A 68 4.03 0.71 4.29
N GLY A 69 2.98 0.07 3.76
CA GLY A 69 1.65 0.11 4.36
C GLY A 69 1.61 -0.45 5.77
N VAL A 70 2.21 -1.62 6.00
CA VAL A 70 2.27 -2.23 7.34
C VAL A 70 3.01 -1.32 8.32
N VAL A 71 4.19 -0.81 7.95
CA VAL A 71 4.98 0.06 8.84
C VAL A 71 4.23 1.35 9.16
N SER A 72 3.63 2.00 8.15
CA SER A 72 2.90 3.26 8.35
C SER A 72 1.59 3.09 9.13
N GLY A 73 1.01 1.89 9.18
CA GLY A 73 -0.23 1.62 9.92
C GLY A 73 -0.03 1.29 11.40
N VAL A 74 1.22 0.99 11.79
CA VAL A 74 1.58 0.77 13.20
C VAL A 74 1.82 2.10 13.92
N VAL A 75 2.21 3.15 13.18
CA VAL A 75 2.45 4.52 13.68
C VAL A 75 1.14 5.22 13.98
#